data_AF-A0A2G5KT41-F1
#
_entry.id   AF-A0A2G5KT41-F1
#
_cell.length_a   1.000
_cell.length_b   1.000
_cell.length_c   1.000
_cell.angle_alpha   90.00
_cell.angle_beta   90.00
_cell.angle_gamma   90.00
#
_symmetry.space_group_name_H-M   'P 1'
#
loop_
_entity.id
_entity.type
_entity.pdbx_description
1 polymer ?
#
loop_
_entity_poly.entity_id
_entity_poly.type
_entity_poly.pdbx_seq_one_letter_code
_entity_poly.pdbx_strand_id
1 'polypeptide(L)' 'MEKQYCKVGTVTPIAAKADVITLLEYQYQNFVDKASQMRYSNTKLTEFFEQKAQKIQKSLENLV' A
#
# COMPACT_ATOMS: atom_id res chain seq x y z
N MET A 1 -11.50 -39.06 -4.49
CA MET A 1 -10.53 -38.01 -4.13
C MET A 1 -10.81 -36.79 -4.99
N GLU A 2 -11.29 -35.70 -4.40
CA GLU A 2 -11.45 -34.43 -5.11
C GLU A 2 -10.07 -33.78 -5.29
N LYS A 3 -9.73 -33.43 -6.53
CA LYS A 3 -8.45 -32.77 -6.82
C LYS A 3 -8.56 -31.30 -6.38
N GLN A 4 -8.09 -30.98 -5.17
CA GLN A 4 -7.88 -29.59 -4.75
C GLN A 4 -6.68 -29.01 -5.50
N TYR A 5 -6.95 -28.29 -6.56
CA TYR A 5 -5.94 -27.50 -7.25
C TYR A 5 -5.67 -26.23 -6.44
N CYS A 6 -4.48 -26.12 -5.84
CA CYS A 6 -4.00 -24.86 -5.31
C CYS A 6 -4.01 -23.84 -6.46
N LYS A 7 -4.87 -22.81 -6.38
CA LYS A 7 -4.92 -21.71 -7.35
C LYS A 7 -3.71 -20.80 -7.17
N VAL A 8 -2.52 -21.30 -7.53
CA VAL A 8 -1.30 -20.50 -7.54
C VAL A 8 -1.37 -19.62 -8.80
N GLY A 9 -1.54 -18.32 -8.63
CA GLY A 9 -1.52 -17.34 -9.73
C GLY A 9 -2.85 -16.71 -10.14
N THR A 10 -3.95 -16.88 -9.39
CA THR A 10 -5.17 -16.12 -9.67
C THR A 10 -5.05 -14.70 -9.14
N VAL A 11 -4.97 -13.72 -10.04
CA VAL A 11 -5.05 -12.29 -9.70
C VAL A 11 -6.51 -11.96 -9.42
N THR A 12 -6.82 -11.54 -8.19
CA THR A 12 -8.15 -11.02 -7.84
C THR A 12 -8.21 -9.56 -8.29
N PRO A 13 -9.02 -9.19 -9.30
CA PRO A 13 -9.19 -7.80 -9.69
C PRO A 13 -9.84 -7.05 -8.52
N ILE A 14 -9.32 -5.86 -8.19
CA ILE A 14 -9.98 -4.97 -7.23
C ILE A 14 -11.29 -4.50 -7.90
N ALA A 15 -12.42 -4.91 -7.34
CA ALA A 15 -13.70 -4.90 -8.03
C ALA A 15 -14.33 -3.51 -8.19
N ALA A 16 -13.86 -2.47 -7.48
CA ALA A 16 -14.38 -1.11 -7.62
C ALA A 16 -13.32 0.00 -7.42
N LYS A 17 -13.51 1.15 -8.07
CA LYS A 17 -12.65 2.35 -7.91
C LYS A 17 -12.62 2.87 -6.46
N ALA A 18 -13.74 2.79 -5.75
CA ALA A 18 -13.82 3.19 -4.33
C ALA A 18 -12.93 2.28 -3.45
N ASP A 19 -12.83 0.98 -3.77
CA ASP A 19 -11.95 0.05 -3.07
C ASP A 19 -10.48 0.39 -3.32
N VAL A 20 -10.14 0.88 -4.52
CA VAL A 20 -8.78 1.32 -4.85
C VAL A 20 -8.38 2.58 -4.08
N ILE A 21 -9.26 3.59 -4.01
CA ILE A 21 -8.97 4.84 -3.26
C ILE A 21 -8.77 4.51 -1.78
N THR A 22 -9.71 3.76 -1.19
CA THR A 22 -9.64 3.36 0.24
C THR A 22 -8.36 2.55 0.53
N LEU A 23 -7.97 1.67 -0.39
CA LEU A 23 -6.74 0.90 -0.26
C LEU A 23 -5.50 1.80 -0.33
N LEU A 24 -5.47 2.78 -1.23
CA LEU A 24 -4.36 3.71 -1.35
C LEU A 24 -4.25 4.62 -0.12
N GLU A 25 -5.37 5.11 0.42
CA GLU A 25 -5.39 5.88 1.67
C GLU A 25 -4.87 5.06 2.85
N TYR A 26 -5.32 3.81 2.98
CA TYR A 26 -4.82 2.88 3.99
C TYR A 26 -3.31 2.64 3.85
N GLN A 27 -2.81 2.44 2.63
CA GLN A 27 -1.39 2.27 2.38
C GLN A 27 -0.59 3.53 2.71
N TYR A 28 -1.09 4.71 2.33
CA TYR A 28 -0.49 6.00 2.66
C TYR A 28 -0.30 6.13 4.19
N GLN A 29 -1.37 5.92 4.96
CA GLN A 29 -1.32 6.03 6.42
C GLN A 29 -0.30 5.05 7.02
N ASN A 30 -0.28 3.79 6.55
CA ASN A 30 0.69 2.80 7.01
C ASN A 30 2.14 3.22 6.79
N PHE A 31 2.44 3.88 5.66
CA PHE A 31 3.79 4.35 5.38
C PHE A 31 4.17 5.56 6.25
N VAL A 32 3.24 6.48 6.49
CA VAL A 32 3.44 7.62 7.42
C VAL A 32 3.68 7.13 8.85
N ASP A 33 2.91 6.15 9.31
CA ASP A 33 3.04 5.58 10.65
C ASP A 33 4.39 4.89 10.82
N LYS A 34 4.81 4.09 9.82
CA LYS A 34 6.11 3.41 9.84
C LYS A 34 7.28 4.37 9.78
N ALA A 35 7.20 5.44 8.98
CA ALA A 35 8.21 6.49 8.98
C ALA A 35 8.33 7.13 10.37
N SER A 36 7.20 7.44 11.00
CA SER A 36 7.15 8.04 12.33
C SER A 36 7.75 7.13 13.40
N GLN A 37 7.45 5.83 13.36
CA GLN A 37 8.01 4.84 14.29
C GLN A 37 9.52 4.65 14.12
N MET A 38 10.06 4.82 12.92
CA MET A 38 11.47 4.59 12.62
C MET A 38 12.33 5.86 12.64
N ARG A 39 11.72 7.03 12.84
CA ARG A 39 12.36 8.36 12.76
C ARG A 39 13.66 8.49 13.55
N TYR A 40 13.73 7.85 14.72
CA TYR A 40 14.90 7.92 15.61
C TYR A 40 15.77 6.68 15.59
N SER A 41 15.35 5.60 14.91
CA SER A 41 16.06 4.31 14.90
C SER A 41 16.76 4.02 13.58
N ASN A 42 16.19 4.46 12.45
CA ASN A 42 16.76 4.20 11.14
C ASN A 42 16.34 5.27 10.11
N THR A 43 17.25 6.19 9.81
CA THR A 43 17.02 7.30 8.88
C THR A 43 16.75 6.82 7.45
N LYS A 44 17.48 5.81 6.96
CA LYS A 44 17.28 5.27 5.61
C LYS A 44 15.90 4.63 5.43
N LEU A 45 15.41 3.91 6.44
CA LEU A 45 14.06 3.34 6.41
C LEU A 45 12.98 4.41 6.52
N THR A 46 13.23 5.46 7.32
CA THR A 46 12.34 6.62 7.43
C THR A 46 12.19 7.30 6.07
N GLU A 47 13.30 7.66 5.42
CA GLU A 47 13.31 8.27 4.08
C GLU A 47 12.61 7.39 3.04
N PHE A 48 12.85 6.07 3.10
CA PHE A 48 12.19 5.13 2.19
C PHE A 48 10.66 5.16 2.35
N PHE A 49 10.15 5.10 3.59
CA PHE A 49 8.72 5.12 3.85
C PHE A 49 8.08 6.46 3.50
N GLU A 50 8.75 7.58 3.78
CA GLU A 50 8.31 8.91 3.37
C GLU A 50 8.20 9.03 1.83
N GLN A 51 9.22 8.56 1.09
CA GLN A 51 9.17 8.54 -0.37
C GLN A 51 8.03 7.67 -0.91
N LYS A 52 7.70 6.56 -0.24
CA LYS A 52 6.55 5.71 -0.62
C LYS A 52 5.22 6.40 -0.34
N ALA A 53 5.06 7.02 0.83
CA ALA A 53 3.87 7.80 1.16
C ALA A 53 3.65 8.93 0.14
N GLN A 54 4.70 9.69 -0.19
CA GLN A 54 4.61 10.79 -1.16
C GLN A 54 4.17 10.33 -2.55
N LYS A 55 4.64 9.16 -3.01
CA LYS A 55 4.20 8.58 -4.29
C LYS A 55 2.73 8.23 -4.29
N ILE A 56 2.22 7.66 -3.20
CA ILE A 56 0.80 7.29 -3.07
C ILE A 56 -0.07 8.56 -2.98
N GLN A 57 0.38 9.56 -2.24
CA GLN A 57 -0.32 10.85 -2.15
C GLN A 57 -0.51 11.46 -3.55
N LYS A 58 0.55 11.51 -4.36
CA LYS A 58 0.44 11.99 -5.76
C LYS A 58 -0.52 11.16 -6.60
N SER A 59 -0.56 9.84 -6.39
CA SER A 59 -1.54 8.99 -7.07
C SER A 59 -2.97 9.29 -6.64
N LEU A 60 -3.21 9.53 -5.35
CA LEU A 60 -4.51 9.92 -4.81
C LEU A 60 -4.97 11.30 -5.35
N GLU A 61 -4.06 12.28 -5.39
CA GLU A 61 -4.32 13.62 -5.96
C GLU A 61 -4.73 13.57 -7.44
N ASN A 62 -4.27 12.58 -8.19
CA ASN A 62 -4.66 12.38 -9.60
C ASN A 62 -5.99 11.61 -9.77
N LEU A 63 -6.54 11.05 -8.70
CA LEU A 63 -7.76 10.22 -8.71
C LEU A 63 -8.99 10.95 -8.15
N VAL A 64 -8.81 12.07 -7.45
CA VAL A 64 -9.84 12.95 -6.87
C VAL A 64 -10.01 14.20 -7.72
#